data_AF-A0A7M1AU20-F1
#
_entry.id   AF-A0A7M1AU20-F1
#
_cell.length_a   1.000
_cell.length_b   1.000
_cell.length_c   1.000
_cell.angle_alpha   90.00
_cell.angle_beta   90.00
_cell.angle_gamma   90.00
#
_symmetry.space_group_name_H-M   'P 1'
#
loop_
_entity.id
_entity.type
_entity.pdbx_description
1 polymer ?
#
loop_
_entity_poly.entity_id
_entity_poly.type
_entity_poly.pdbx_seq_one_letter_code
_entity_poly.pdbx_strand_id
1 'polypeptide(L)'
;MKILLIMFLSINIFASVKQDILNLYQNQKYESACNIGFSNFRNHNRDEEFLSLYAFSCLKADYIDRLALPIAKLKFSAESRANSAYFSIILMQKKLLYHALVDDYELSELNLPTTDYILSKVFEFYVNLGKHDRRTLYIFDDPDNKKVSYKLYLQKDYKTSKMVIEEYYDTMLVKRHIYW
;
A
#
# COMPACT_ATOMS: atom_id res chain seq x y z
N MET A 1 46.23 -12.60 -31.49
CA MET A 1 45.83 -11.81 -30.30
C MET A 1 44.87 -10.64 -30.62
N LYS A 2 43.88 -10.79 -31.51
CA LYS A 2 42.83 -9.76 -31.73
C LYS A 2 41.39 -10.30 -31.76
N ILE A 3 41.19 -11.62 -31.83
CA ILE A 3 39.85 -12.23 -31.92
C ILE A 3 39.29 -12.63 -30.55
N LEU A 4 40.12 -12.71 -29.51
CA LEU A 4 39.66 -13.09 -28.16
C LEU A 4 38.96 -11.97 -27.38
N LEU A 5 39.04 -10.71 -27.83
CA LEU A 5 38.47 -9.57 -27.09
C LEU A 5 36.97 -9.33 -27.40
N ILE A 6 36.44 -9.94 -28.48
CA ILE A 6 35.04 -9.77 -28.90
C ILE A 6 34.10 -10.74 -28.17
N MET A 7 34.63 -11.86 -27.66
CA MET A 7 33.83 -12.88 -26.97
C MET A 7 33.44 -12.49 -25.52
N PHE A 8 34.00 -11.41 -24.98
CA PHE A 8 33.70 -10.92 -23.63
C PHE A 8 32.54 -9.92 -23.56
N LEU A 9 31.97 -9.50 -24.71
CA LEU A 9 30.87 -8.52 -24.75
C LEU A 9 29.46 -9.14 -24.80
N SER A 10 29.34 -10.47 -24.82
CA SER A 10 28.05 -11.16 -24.97
C SER A 10 27.44 -11.68 -23.67
N ILE A 11 28.01 -11.34 -22.50
CA ILE A 11 27.36 -11.62 -21.22
C ILE A 11 26.27 -10.56 -21.00
N ASN A 12 25.20 -10.66 -21.79
CA ASN A 12 23.96 -9.95 -21.50
C ASN A 12 23.50 -10.42 -20.12
N ILE A 13 23.60 -9.51 -19.16
CA ILE A 13 23.07 -9.66 -17.81
C ILE A 13 21.56 -9.80 -17.98
N PHE A 14 21.05 -11.04 -17.96
CA PHE A 14 19.62 -11.26 -17.78
C PHE A 14 19.30 -10.82 -16.34
N ALA A 15 18.92 -9.56 -16.18
CA ALA A 15 18.35 -9.11 -14.92
C ALA A 15 17.08 -9.94 -14.67
N SER A 16 17.03 -10.64 -13.54
CA SER A 16 15.82 -11.34 -13.15
C SER A 16 14.71 -10.32 -12.90
N VAL A 17 13.45 -10.67 -13.16
CA VAL A 17 12.30 -9.79 -12.88
C VAL A 17 12.32 -9.28 -11.44
N LYS A 18 12.76 -10.12 -10.48
CA LYS A 18 12.94 -9.72 -9.08
C LYS A 18 13.96 -8.58 -8.93
N GLN A 19 15.09 -8.64 -9.64
CA GLN A 19 16.10 -7.58 -9.64
C GLN A 19 15.56 -6.30 -10.26
N ASP A 20 14.78 -6.38 -11.33
CA ASP A 20 14.18 -5.19 -11.96
C ASP A 20 13.20 -4.50 -11.00
N ILE A 21 12.34 -5.26 -10.34
CA ILE A 21 11.43 -4.73 -9.31
C ILE A 21 12.25 -4.12 -8.17
N LEU A 22 13.33 -4.78 -7.72
CA LEU A 22 14.17 -4.27 -6.63
C LEU A 22 14.82 -2.94 -7.00
N ASN A 23 15.38 -2.86 -8.20
CA ASN A 23 15.97 -1.64 -8.73
C ASN A 23 14.93 -0.53 -8.80
N LEU A 24 13.73 -0.79 -9.32
CA LEU A 24 12.64 0.20 -9.36
C LEU A 24 12.22 0.63 -7.95
N TYR A 25 12.11 -0.31 -7.02
CA TYR A 25 11.74 -0.04 -5.62
C TYR A 25 12.77 0.87 -4.93
N GLN A 26 14.06 0.57 -5.07
CA GLN A 26 15.16 1.38 -4.53
C GLN A 26 15.19 2.79 -5.14
N ASN A 27 14.79 2.92 -6.40
CA ASN A 27 14.65 4.21 -7.09
C ASN A 27 13.27 4.87 -6.86
N GLN A 28 12.49 4.41 -5.88
CA GLN A 28 11.16 4.94 -5.51
C GLN A 28 10.12 4.90 -6.63
N LYS A 29 10.34 4.10 -7.68
CA LYS A 29 9.41 3.87 -8.80
C LYS A 29 8.42 2.77 -8.44
N TYR A 30 7.70 2.96 -7.33
CA TYR A 30 6.85 1.93 -6.71
C TYR A 30 5.70 1.47 -7.62
N GLU A 31 5.07 2.39 -8.34
CA GLU A 31 3.99 2.06 -9.27
C GLU A 31 4.48 1.11 -10.38
N SER A 32 5.63 1.43 -10.99
CA SER A 32 6.25 0.57 -12.01
C SER A 32 6.63 -0.79 -11.44
N ALA A 33 7.25 -0.82 -10.26
CA ALA A 33 7.61 -2.04 -9.55
C ALA A 33 6.37 -2.92 -9.26
N CYS A 34 5.28 -2.32 -8.78
CA CYS A 34 4.02 -3.01 -8.54
C CYS A 34 3.39 -3.55 -9.84
N ASN A 35 3.41 -2.77 -10.93
CA ASN A 35 2.87 -3.19 -12.22
C ASN A 35 3.64 -4.37 -12.83
N ILE A 36 4.98 -4.37 -12.73
CA ILE A 36 5.81 -5.50 -13.14
C ILE A 36 5.53 -6.72 -12.27
N GLY A 37 5.47 -6.55 -10.95
CA GLY A 37 5.15 -7.62 -10.01
C GLY A 37 3.78 -8.25 -10.29
N PHE A 38 2.75 -7.43 -10.53
CA PHE A 38 1.40 -7.89 -10.88
C PHE A 38 1.40 -8.69 -12.18
N SER A 39 2.05 -8.18 -13.22
CA SER A 39 2.11 -8.82 -14.56
C SER A 39 2.84 -10.16 -14.53
N ASN A 40 3.81 -10.31 -13.62
CA ASN A 40 4.63 -11.52 -13.49
C ASN A 40 4.19 -12.44 -12.34
N PHE A 41 3.14 -12.07 -11.59
CA PHE A 41 2.70 -12.82 -10.40
C PHE A 41 2.49 -14.30 -10.70
N ARG A 42 1.85 -14.65 -11.82
CA ARG A 42 1.55 -16.05 -12.18
C ARG A 42 2.80 -16.91 -12.24
N ASN A 43 3.90 -16.37 -12.76
CA ASN A 43 5.15 -17.11 -12.95
C ASN A 43 5.99 -17.18 -11.66
N HIS A 44 5.78 -16.26 -10.73
CA HIS A 44 6.57 -16.12 -9.51
C HIS A 44 5.77 -16.30 -8.20
N ASN A 45 4.54 -16.84 -8.26
CA ASN A 45 3.65 -16.96 -7.09
C ASN A 45 4.09 -17.94 -5.99
N ARG A 46 5.27 -18.55 -6.14
CA ARG A 46 5.90 -19.43 -5.15
C ARG A 46 7.19 -18.82 -4.56
N ASP A 47 7.68 -17.71 -5.12
CA ASP A 47 8.86 -17.00 -4.64
C ASP A 47 8.40 -15.94 -3.62
N GLU A 48 8.58 -16.23 -2.32
CA GLU A 48 8.10 -15.34 -1.25
C GLU A 48 8.85 -14.00 -1.17
N GLU A 49 10.10 -13.95 -1.62
CA GLU A 49 10.85 -12.68 -1.71
C GLU A 49 10.27 -11.80 -2.82
N PHE A 50 10.03 -12.38 -4.00
CA PHE A 50 9.36 -11.69 -5.09
C PHE A 50 7.99 -11.17 -4.64
N LEU A 51 7.19 -12.03 -3.97
CA LEU A 51 5.86 -11.66 -3.52
C LEU A 51 5.87 -10.54 -2.48
N SER A 52 6.81 -10.56 -1.54
CA SER A 52 6.97 -9.50 -0.54
C SER A 52 7.36 -8.19 -1.20
N LEU A 53 8.36 -8.19 -2.09
CA LEU A 53 8.80 -7.00 -2.80
C LEU A 53 7.70 -6.41 -3.71
N TYR A 54 6.96 -7.28 -4.40
CA TYR A 54 5.77 -6.91 -5.17
C TYR A 54 4.71 -6.25 -4.27
N ALA A 55 4.37 -6.87 -3.14
CA ALA A 55 3.36 -6.37 -2.22
C ALA A 55 3.74 -5.00 -1.63
N PHE A 56 4.98 -4.84 -1.14
CA PHE A 56 5.47 -3.56 -0.63
C PHE A 56 5.49 -2.47 -1.70
N SER A 57 5.86 -2.82 -2.95
CA SER A 57 5.78 -1.89 -4.07
C SER A 57 4.35 -1.40 -4.29
N CYS A 58 3.36 -2.30 -4.26
CA CYS A 58 1.96 -1.93 -4.42
C CYS A 58 1.44 -1.10 -3.24
N LEU A 59 1.85 -1.41 -2.02
CA LEU A 59 1.49 -0.64 -0.84
C LEU A 59 2.01 0.80 -0.93
N LYS A 60 3.29 0.99 -1.30
CA LYS A 60 3.88 2.34 -1.46
C LYS A 60 3.28 3.13 -2.63
N ALA A 61 2.73 2.44 -3.62
CA ALA A 61 1.98 3.00 -4.75
C ALA A 61 0.47 3.15 -4.48
N ASP A 62 0.00 2.90 -3.24
CA ASP A 62 -1.41 2.95 -2.82
C ASP A 62 -2.36 1.96 -3.55
N TYR A 63 -1.80 0.94 -4.21
CA TYR A 63 -2.53 -0.13 -4.89
C TYR A 63 -2.90 -1.27 -3.93
N ILE A 64 -3.59 -0.94 -2.85
CA ILE A 64 -3.88 -1.84 -1.72
C ILE A 64 -4.67 -3.09 -2.14
N ASP A 65 -5.59 -3.00 -3.11
CA ASP A 65 -6.37 -4.18 -3.54
C ASP A 65 -5.50 -5.30 -4.13
N ARG A 66 -4.33 -4.94 -4.68
CA ARG A 66 -3.37 -5.90 -5.23
C ARG A 66 -2.68 -6.74 -4.17
N LEU A 67 -2.81 -6.37 -2.89
CA LEU A 67 -2.27 -7.12 -1.75
C LEU A 67 -3.01 -8.45 -1.52
N ALA A 68 -4.26 -8.59 -2.00
CA ALA A 68 -5.05 -9.80 -1.79
C ALA A 68 -4.34 -11.08 -2.29
N LEU A 69 -3.64 -10.97 -3.44
CA LEU A 69 -2.89 -12.08 -4.03
C LEU A 69 -1.66 -12.50 -3.20
N PRO A 70 -0.71 -11.61 -2.85
CA PRO A 70 0.44 -11.97 -2.05
C PRO A 70 0.05 -12.39 -0.62
N ILE A 71 -0.96 -11.79 0.00
CA ILE A 71 -1.48 -12.20 1.33
C ILE A 71 -1.79 -13.71 1.34
N ALA A 72 -2.50 -14.20 0.33
CA ALA A 72 -2.90 -15.60 0.24
C ALA A 72 -1.72 -16.58 -0.01
N LYS A 73 -0.55 -16.06 -0.41
CA LYS A 73 0.62 -16.86 -0.81
C LYS A 73 1.77 -16.82 0.19
N LEU A 74 1.96 -15.71 0.89
CA LEU A 74 3.02 -15.50 1.87
C LEU A 74 2.71 -16.24 3.17
N LYS A 75 3.24 -17.46 3.36
CA LYS A 75 2.91 -18.30 4.53
C LYS A 75 3.97 -19.29 4.98
N PHE A 76 5.00 -19.54 4.18
CA PHE A 76 5.96 -20.59 4.43
C PHE A 76 7.04 -20.14 5.41
N SER A 77 7.71 -19.02 5.14
CA SER A 77 8.68 -18.46 6.09
C SER A 77 8.01 -17.65 7.22
N ALA A 78 8.74 -17.45 8.32
CA ALA A 78 8.27 -16.61 9.43
C ALA A 78 8.09 -15.14 8.99
N GLU A 79 9.04 -14.62 8.21
CA GLU A 79 8.97 -13.28 7.62
C GLU A 79 7.77 -13.13 6.68
N SER A 80 7.52 -14.13 5.82
CA SER A 80 6.37 -14.13 4.91
C SER A 80 5.05 -14.12 5.66
N ARG A 81 4.92 -14.89 6.75
CA ARG A 81 3.72 -14.82 7.60
C ARG A 81 3.54 -13.45 8.25
N ALA A 82 4.63 -12.82 8.73
CA ALA A 82 4.59 -11.48 9.29
C ALA A 82 4.14 -10.44 8.23
N ASN A 83 4.73 -10.50 7.02
CA ASN A 83 4.35 -9.64 5.90
C ASN A 83 2.88 -9.84 5.50
N SER A 84 2.42 -11.10 5.41
CA SER A 84 1.02 -11.41 5.12
C SER A 84 0.06 -10.82 6.16
N ALA A 85 0.38 -10.95 7.44
CA ALA A 85 -0.42 -10.36 8.52
C ALA A 85 -0.46 -8.82 8.42
N TYR A 86 0.70 -8.18 8.22
CA TYR A 86 0.82 -6.74 8.04
C TYR A 86 -0.04 -6.23 6.87
N PHE A 87 0.07 -6.86 5.69
CA PHE A 87 -0.76 -6.49 4.53
C PHE A 87 -2.25 -6.74 4.75
N SER A 88 -2.60 -7.81 5.46
CA SER A 88 -4.00 -8.14 5.77
C SER A 88 -4.66 -7.08 6.64
N ILE A 89 -3.94 -6.57 7.65
CA ILE A 89 -4.42 -5.49 8.51
C ILE A 89 -4.76 -4.26 7.67
N ILE A 90 -3.84 -3.83 6.80
CA ILE A 90 -4.02 -2.64 5.96
C ILE A 90 -5.19 -2.82 4.98
N LEU A 91 -5.26 -3.96 4.29
CA LEU A 91 -6.36 -4.25 3.37
C LEU A 91 -7.72 -4.29 4.07
N MET A 92 -7.78 -4.86 5.28
CA MET A 92 -9.00 -4.91 6.08
C MET A 92 -9.44 -3.52 6.53
N GLN A 93 -8.51 -2.73 7.10
CA GLN A 93 -8.77 -1.35 7.51
C GLN A 93 -9.27 -0.49 6.35
N LYS A 94 -8.72 -0.68 5.14
CA LYS A 94 -9.23 -0.04 3.92
C LYS A 94 -10.71 -0.32 3.71
N LYS A 95 -11.09 -1.60 3.72
CA LYS A 95 -12.47 -2.04 3.44
C LYS A 95 -13.43 -1.53 4.51
N LEU A 96 -13.03 -1.62 5.77
CA LEU A 96 -13.84 -1.16 6.90
C LEU A 96 -14.03 0.35 6.91
N LEU A 97 -12.97 1.13 6.70
CA LEU A 97 -13.08 2.59 6.63
C LEU A 97 -13.95 3.03 5.45
N TYR A 98 -13.80 2.37 4.30
CA TYR A 98 -14.67 2.63 3.15
C TYR A 98 -16.15 2.35 3.47
N HIS A 99 -16.43 1.19 4.07
CA HIS A 99 -17.79 0.82 4.49
C HIS A 99 -18.38 1.83 5.48
N ALA A 100 -17.60 2.28 6.45
CA ALA A 100 -18.00 3.31 7.40
C ALA A 100 -18.35 4.64 6.70
N LEU A 101 -17.51 5.10 5.77
CA LEU A 101 -17.73 6.38 5.08
C LEU A 101 -18.91 6.36 4.10
N VAL A 102 -19.17 5.21 3.47
CA VAL A 102 -20.23 5.07 2.46
C VAL A 102 -21.57 4.71 3.09
N ASP A 103 -21.56 3.72 3.98
CA ASP A 103 -22.74 3.04 4.52
C ASP A 103 -23.03 3.39 5.99
N ASP A 104 -22.27 4.30 6.58
CA ASP A 104 -22.42 4.73 7.99
C ASP A 104 -22.23 3.59 9.00
N TYR A 105 -21.37 2.62 8.64
CA TYR A 105 -21.01 1.50 9.53
C TYR A 105 -20.22 1.98 10.75
N GLU A 106 -20.67 1.60 11.94
CA GLU A 106 -20.02 1.95 13.20
C GLU A 106 -18.79 1.07 13.47
N LEU A 107 -17.61 1.70 13.56
CA LEU A 107 -16.34 1.02 13.81
C LEU A 107 -15.88 1.08 15.28
N SER A 108 -16.63 1.76 16.15
CA SER A 108 -16.23 2.10 17.54
C SER A 108 -15.93 0.88 18.42
N GLU A 109 -16.57 -0.26 18.13
CA GLU A 109 -16.40 -1.51 18.88
C GLU A 109 -15.22 -2.37 18.37
N LEU A 110 -14.60 -2.01 17.26
CA LEU A 110 -13.53 -2.81 16.64
C LEU A 110 -12.16 -2.45 17.19
N ASN A 111 -11.52 -3.43 17.84
CA ASN A 111 -10.12 -3.34 18.24
C ASN A 111 -9.23 -4.07 17.21
N LEU A 112 -8.69 -3.31 16.26
CA LEU A 112 -7.78 -3.84 15.24
C LEU A 112 -6.32 -3.45 15.52
N PRO A 113 -5.34 -4.29 15.18
CA PRO A 113 -3.94 -3.91 15.21
C PRO A 113 -3.66 -2.70 14.31
N THR A 114 -2.73 -1.85 14.71
CA THR A 114 -2.29 -0.68 13.94
C THR A 114 -0.96 -0.97 13.23
N THR A 115 -0.67 -0.18 12.19
CA THR A 115 0.58 -0.26 11.44
C THR A 115 1.14 1.15 11.21
N ASP A 116 2.38 1.22 10.74
CA ASP A 116 3.03 2.48 10.36
C ASP A 116 2.50 3.08 9.04
N TYR A 117 1.68 2.33 8.29
CA TYR A 117 1.12 2.81 7.04
C TYR A 117 0.02 3.86 7.29
N ILE A 118 0.00 4.90 6.46
CA ILE A 118 -0.86 6.07 6.60
C ILE A 118 -2.35 5.73 6.80
N LEU A 119 -2.85 4.74 6.07
CA LEU A 119 -4.24 4.32 6.18
C LEU A 119 -4.56 3.76 7.57
N SER A 120 -3.61 3.05 8.21
CA SER A 120 -3.80 2.53 9.57
C SER A 120 -3.89 3.65 10.60
N LYS A 121 -3.07 4.70 10.46
CA LYS A 121 -3.15 5.88 11.33
C LYS A 121 -4.50 6.59 11.22
N VAL A 122 -4.92 6.87 9.98
CA VAL A 122 -6.21 7.55 9.73
C VAL A 122 -7.40 6.68 10.14
N PHE A 123 -7.30 5.36 9.96
CA PHE A 123 -8.29 4.42 10.47
C PHE A 123 -8.44 4.54 11.99
N GLU A 124 -7.33 4.55 12.72
CA GLU A 124 -7.33 4.70 14.18
C GLU A 124 -7.95 6.03 14.62
N PHE A 125 -7.58 7.15 13.99
CA PHE A 125 -8.21 8.44 14.29
C PHE A 125 -9.71 8.43 14.04
N TYR A 126 -10.16 7.81 12.96
CA TYR A 126 -11.58 7.69 12.64
C TYR A 126 -12.32 6.84 13.70
N VAL A 127 -11.78 5.68 14.08
CA VAL A 127 -12.37 4.82 15.11
C VAL A 127 -12.46 5.55 16.45
N ASN A 128 -11.42 6.30 16.81
CA ASN A 128 -11.35 7.06 18.06
C ASN A 128 -12.33 8.23 18.15
N LEU A 129 -12.95 8.66 17.04
CA LEU A 129 -14.09 9.58 17.09
C LEU A 129 -15.30 8.96 17.82
N GLY A 130 -15.36 7.62 17.90
CA GLY A 130 -16.51 6.90 18.42
C GLY A 130 -17.76 7.13 17.58
N LYS A 131 -18.93 7.09 18.22
CA LYS A 131 -20.20 7.39 17.56
C LYS A 131 -20.30 8.88 17.22
N HIS A 132 -20.47 9.18 15.94
CA HIS A 132 -20.55 10.55 15.44
C HIS A 132 -21.44 10.63 14.20
N ASP A 133 -21.99 11.81 13.92
CA ASP A 133 -22.74 12.04 12.69
C ASP A 133 -21.80 12.05 11.48
N ARG A 134 -22.25 11.42 10.38
CA ARG A 134 -21.54 11.38 9.10
C ARG A 134 -21.15 12.78 8.62
N ARG A 135 -19.88 12.93 8.22
CA ARG A 135 -19.33 14.18 7.68
C ARG A 135 -18.89 14.00 6.23
N THR A 136 -18.90 15.09 5.47
CA THR A 136 -18.33 15.11 4.11
C THR A 136 -16.80 15.14 4.12
N LEU A 137 -16.23 15.68 5.19
CA LEU A 137 -14.80 15.84 5.41
C LEU A 137 -14.48 15.60 6.88
N TYR A 138 -13.46 14.78 7.12
CA TYR A 138 -12.84 14.57 8.42
C TYR A 138 -11.45 15.17 8.39
N ILE A 139 -11.10 15.86 9.48
CA ILE A 139 -9.78 16.48 9.67
C ILE A 139 -9.21 15.92 10.97
N PHE A 140 -7.99 15.45 10.92
CA PHE A 140 -7.27 14.87 12.05
C PHE A 140 -5.92 15.55 12.20
N ASP A 141 -5.54 15.89 13.42
CA ASP A 141 -4.19 16.35 13.75
C ASP A 141 -3.38 15.16 14.26
N ASP A 142 -2.12 15.06 13.86
CA ASP A 142 -1.22 14.04 14.37
C ASP A 142 -0.87 14.35 15.84
N PRO A 143 -1.14 13.44 16.80
CA PRO A 143 -0.89 13.69 18.21
C PRO A 143 0.60 13.84 18.53
N ASP A 144 1.48 13.20 17.76
CA ASP A 144 2.92 13.22 17.97
C ASP A 144 3.56 14.44 17.29
N ASN A 145 2.92 15.01 16.26
CA ASN A 145 3.42 16.16 15.54
C ASN A 145 2.29 17.09 15.08
N LYS A 146 2.07 18.18 15.82
CA LYS A 146 1.04 19.20 15.52
C LYS A 146 1.16 19.89 14.16
N LYS A 147 2.29 19.73 13.47
CA LYS A 147 2.46 20.24 12.10
C LYS A 147 1.86 19.28 11.06
N VAL A 148 1.66 18.02 11.40
CA VAL A 148 1.11 17.03 10.49
C VAL A 148 -0.39 16.95 10.71
N SER A 149 -1.15 17.04 9.62
CA SER A 149 -2.60 16.84 9.67
C SER A 149 -3.07 16.04 8.45
N TYR A 150 -4.23 15.42 8.60
CA TYR A 150 -4.80 14.51 7.62
C TYR A 150 -6.23 14.92 7.30
N LYS A 151 -6.58 14.86 6.02
CA LYS A 151 -7.96 14.99 5.56
C LYS A 151 -8.45 13.68 4.99
N LEU A 152 -9.62 13.23 5.44
CA LEU A 152 -10.28 12.03 4.94
C LEU A 152 -11.65 12.41 4.37
N TYR A 153 -11.91 12.02 3.13
CA TYR A 153 -13.19 12.28 2.47
C TYR A 153 -13.47 11.30 1.32
N LEU A 154 -14.73 11.27 0.89
CA LEU A 154 -15.15 10.56 -0.32
C LEU A 154 -15.17 11.52 -1.51
N GLN A 155 -14.47 11.16 -2.58
CA GLN A 155 -14.57 11.83 -3.88
C GLN A 155 -15.48 10.98 -4.79
N LYS A 156 -16.59 11.56 -5.26
CA LYS A 156 -17.47 10.87 -6.21
C LYS A 156 -16.76 10.61 -7.54
N ASP A 157 -16.88 9.38 -8.03
CA ASP A 157 -16.60 8.96 -9.41
C ASP A 157 -17.89 8.37 -10.00
N TYR A 158 -18.00 8.26 -11.31
CA TYR A 158 -19.25 7.98 -12.04
C TYR A 158 -20.15 6.89 -11.42
N LYS A 159 -19.56 5.76 -11.00
CA LYS A 159 -20.30 4.62 -10.43
C LYS A 159 -19.90 4.24 -9.00
N THR A 160 -18.81 4.81 -8.48
CA THR A 160 -18.24 4.47 -7.17
C THR A 160 -17.66 5.71 -6.52
N SER A 161 -17.51 5.72 -5.20
CA SER A 161 -16.75 6.78 -4.52
C SER A 161 -15.32 6.32 -4.30
N LYS A 162 -14.37 7.24 -4.40
CA LYS A 162 -12.97 7.03 -3.99
C LYS A 162 -12.80 7.53 -2.58
N MET A 163 -12.16 6.75 -1.74
CA MET A 163 -11.69 7.23 -0.44
C MET A 163 -10.35 7.93 -0.63
N VAL A 164 -10.28 9.19 -0.21
CA VAL A 164 -9.09 10.03 -0.36
C VAL A 164 -8.55 10.38 1.01
N ILE A 165 -7.25 10.21 1.18
CA ILE A 165 -6.49 10.70 2.32
C ILE A 165 -5.47 11.72 1.81
N GLU A 166 -5.52 12.94 2.32
CA GLU A 166 -4.50 13.95 2.08
C GLU A 166 -3.69 14.18 3.34
N GLU A 167 -2.37 14.16 3.19
CA GLU A 167 -1.40 14.41 4.25
C GLU A 167 -0.81 15.80 4.07
N TYR A 168 -0.80 16.58 5.15
CA TYR A 168 -0.32 17.95 5.17
C TYR A 168 0.82 18.11 6.16
N TYR A 169 1.75 19.00 5.84
CA TYR A 169 2.74 19.53 6.78
C TYR A 169 2.58 21.05 6.84
N ASP A 170 2.26 21.56 8.03
CA ASP A 170 1.70 22.89 8.28
C ASP A 170 0.46 23.13 7.40
N THR A 171 0.61 23.85 6.29
CA THR A 171 -0.46 24.12 5.31
C THR A 171 -0.20 23.51 3.94
N MET A 172 0.96 22.87 3.75
CA MET A 172 1.40 22.33 2.47
C MET A 172 0.94 20.88 2.32
N LEU A 173 0.27 20.58 1.21
CA LEU A 173 -0.08 19.21 0.84
C LEU A 173 1.21 18.44 0.52
N VAL A 174 1.50 17.40 1.29
CA VAL A 174 2.66 16.53 1.12
C VAL A 174 2.34 15.40 0.15
N LYS A 175 1.26 14.68 0.41
CA LYS A 175 0.85 13.53 -0.40
C LYS A 175 -0.66 13.35 -0.40
N ARG A 176 -1.16 12.82 -1.51
CA ARG A 176 -2.56 12.45 -1.70
C ARG A 176 -2.63 10.97 -2.02
N HIS A 177 -3.32 10.22 -1.17
CA HIS A 177 -3.57 8.80 -1.32
C HIS A 177 -5.01 8.59 -1.78
N ILE A 178 -5.20 7.75 -2.80
CA ILE A 178 -6.51 7.52 -3.40
C ILE A 178 -6.76 6.02 -3.44
N TYR A 179 -7.87 5.61 -2.83
CA TYR A 179 -8.27 4.22 -2.74
C TYR A 179 -9.67 4.02 -3.34
N TRP A 180 -9.84 2.89 -4.02
CA TRP A 180 -11.08 2.47 -4.68
C TRP A 180 -11.85 1.42 -3.88
#